data_AF-A0A842LA20-F1
#
_entry.id   AF-A0A842LA20-F1
#
_cell.length_a   1.000
_cell.length_b   1.000
_cell.length_c   1.000
_cell.angle_alpha   90.00
_cell.angle_beta   90.00
_cell.angle_gamma   90.00
#
_symmetry.space_group_name_H-M   'P 1'
#
loop_
_entity.id
_entity.type
_entity.pdbx_description
1 polymer ?
#
loop_
_entity_poly.entity_id
_entity_poly.type
_entity_poly.pdbx_seq_one_letter_code
_entity_poly.pdbx_strand_id
1 'polypeptide(L)'
;VYTLPLKETHGYEQAGCKLCNDYVAELADVSTGSVGTPDGWSTVFLRTDTGESIFKDALEAGLFETKPIEEVKPGLGMLEKLASQKKEKAEKTVAERKEMGLPTPY
;
A
#
# COMPACT_ATOMS: atom_id res chain seq x y z
N VAL A 1 -2.25 1.89 26.59
CA VAL A 1 -2.57 2.14 25.15
C VAL A 1 -4.05 1.88 24.97
N TYR A 2 -4.80 2.85 24.47
CA TYR A 2 -6.21 2.66 24.12
C TYR A 2 -6.31 2.20 22.67
N THR A 3 -7.17 1.24 22.37
CA THR A 3 -7.40 0.72 21.01
C THR A 3 -8.89 0.67 20.71
N LEU A 4 -9.23 0.83 19.42
CA LEU A 4 -10.59 0.66 18.88
C LEU A 4 -10.54 -0.32 17.71
N PRO A 5 -11.54 -1.21 17.55
CA PRO A 5 -11.63 -2.07 16.38
C PRO A 5 -11.73 -1.25 15.09
N LEU A 6 -10.92 -1.58 14.07
CA LEU A 6 -10.91 -0.84 12.80
C LEU A 6 -12.29 -0.83 12.10
N LYS A 7 -13.09 -1.87 12.27
CA LYS A 7 -14.45 -1.93 11.71
C LYS A 7 -15.36 -0.80 12.23
N GLU A 8 -15.13 -0.31 13.44
CA GLU A 8 -15.91 0.79 14.03
C GLU A 8 -15.59 2.15 13.39
N THR A 9 -14.48 2.26 12.65
CA THR A 9 -14.12 3.49 11.94
C THR A 9 -14.74 3.59 10.54
N HIS A 10 -15.39 2.54 10.05
CA HIS A 10 -16.08 2.57 8.76
C HIS A 10 -17.22 3.61 8.76
N GLY A 11 -17.25 4.45 7.72
CA GLY A 11 -18.14 5.60 7.58
C GLY A 11 -17.48 6.94 7.98
N TYR A 12 -16.35 6.90 8.70
CA TYR A 12 -15.58 8.11 9.03
C TYR A 12 -14.47 8.40 8.00
N GLU A 13 -14.19 7.49 7.06
CA GLU A 13 -13.26 7.73 5.97
C GLU A 13 -13.79 8.74 4.94
N GLN A 14 -12.88 9.42 4.25
CA GLN A 14 -13.24 10.25 3.11
C GLN A 14 -13.87 9.39 2.00
N ALA A 15 -15.07 9.74 1.55
CA ALA A 15 -15.82 8.96 0.56
C ALA A 15 -15.06 8.69 -0.75
N GLY A 16 -14.19 9.61 -1.18
CA GLY A 16 -13.35 9.45 -2.36
C GLY A 16 -12.39 8.25 -2.29
N CYS A 17 -11.97 7.85 -1.09
CA CYS A 17 -11.08 6.68 -0.90
C CYS A 17 -11.71 5.37 -1.37
N LYS A 18 -13.05 5.30 -1.48
CA LYS A 18 -13.76 4.11 -1.95
C LYS A 18 -13.53 3.80 -3.44
N LEU A 19 -12.98 4.74 -4.19
CA LEU A 19 -12.64 4.56 -5.61
C LEU A 19 -11.15 4.28 -5.84
N CYS A 20 -10.33 4.43 -4.81
CA CYS A 20 -8.89 4.29 -4.92
C CYS A 20 -8.52 2.81 -5.01
N ASN A 21 -7.92 2.42 -6.13
CA ASN A 21 -7.45 1.06 -6.41
C ASN A 21 -5.93 0.86 -6.19
N ASP A 22 -5.19 1.91 -5.80
CA ASP A 22 -3.75 1.82 -5.56
C ASP A 22 -3.45 1.65 -4.06
N TYR A 23 -2.89 0.52 -3.65
CA TYR A 23 -2.56 0.23 -2.24
C TYR A 23 -1.13 0.59 -1.85
N VAL A 24 -0.19 0.39 -2.76
CA VAL A 24 1.26 0.43 -2.47
C VAL A 24 1.98 1.54 -3.24
N ALA A 25 1.26 2.57 -3.66
CA ALA A 25 1.79 3.68 -4.45
C ALA A 25 2.54 3.17 -5.68
N GLU A 26 1.83 2.48 -6.57
CA GLU A 26 2.38 1.72 -7.70
C GLU A 26 3.18 2.59 -8.69
N LEU A 27 2.98 3.91 -8.66
CA LEU A 27 3.59 4.89 -9.56
C LEU A 27 4.72 5.73 -8.93
N ALA A 28 5.14 5.43 -7.70
CA ALA A 28 6.25 6.15 -7.04
C ALA A 28 7.62 5.63 -7.51
N ASP A 29 8.70 6.41 -7.33
CA ASP A 29 10.07 5.92 -7.53
C ASP A 29 10.43 4.84 -6.49
N VAL A 30 10.08 5.12 -5.23
CA VAL A 30 10.20 4.22 -4.08
C VAL A 30 8.90 4.25 -3.31
N SER A 31 8.36 3.08 -3.01
CA SER A 31 7.18 2.94 -2.13
C SER A 31 7.59 2.27 -0.83
N THR A 32 7.01 2.70 0.29
CA THR A 32 7.29 2.12 1.61
C THR A 32 6.04 2.01 2.47
N GLY A 33 5.98 1.02 3.36
CA GLY A 33 4.89 0.83 4.32
C GLY A 33 5.20 -0.26 5.35
N SER A 34 4.39 -0.36 6.40
CA SER A 34 4.66 -1.29 7.52
C SER A 34 4.19 -2.72 7.30
N VAL A 35 3.18 -2.94 6.46
CA VAL A 35 2.60 -4.27 6.22
C VAL A 35 3.62 -5.19 5.57
N GLY A 36 3.74 -6.42 6.08
CA GLY A 36 4.68 -7.43 5.58
C GLY A 36 5.94 -7.55 6.43
N THR A 37 6.25 -6.54 7.23
CA THR A 37 7.45 -6.47 8.09
C THR A 37 7.11 -6.40 9.58
N PRO A 38 8.05 -6.74 10.48
CA PRO A 38 7.87 -6.59 11.92
C PRO A 38 7.89 -5.10 12.34
N ASP A 39 7.49 -4.85 13.59
CA ASP A 39 7.54 -3.51 14.20
C ASP A 39 8.95 -2.92 14.12
N GLY A 40 9.03 -1.64 13.74
CA GLY A 40 10.30 -0.94 13.53
C GLY A 40 10.91 -1.13 12.14
N TRP A 41 10.32 -1.97 11.28
CA TRP A 41 10.76 -2.19 9.90
C TRP A 41 9.73 -1.67 8.88
N SER A 42 10.15 -1.56 7.62
CA SER A 42 9.28 -1.20 6.50
C SER A 42 9.51 -2.13 5.32
N THR A 43 8.44 -2.52 4.64
CA THR A 43 8.48 -3.11 3.31
C THR A 43 8.74 -2.00 2.30
N VAL A 44 9.78 -2.15 1.47
CA VAL A 44 10.18 -1.14 0.48
C VAL A 44 10.14 -1.75 -0.92
N PHE A 45 9.52 -1.04 -1.87
CA PHE A 45 9.55 -1.37 -3.29
C PHE A 45 10.34 -0.32 -4.04
N LEU A 46 11.38 -0.74 -4.76
CA LEU A 46 12.11 0.09 -5.73
C LEU A 46 11.45 -0.12 -7.10
N ARG A 47 11.02 0.95 -7.76
CA ARG A 47 10.22 0.84 -8.99
C ARG A 47 10.89 1.43 -10.21
N THR A 48 11.51 2.59 -10.07
CA THR A 48 12.16 3.31 -11.17
C THR A 48 13.67 3.30 -10.99
N ASP A 49 14.40 3.51 -12.09
CA ASP A 49 15.86 3.63 -12.07
C ASP A 49 16.34 4.72 -11.09
N THR A 50 15.60 5.83 -11.01
CA THR A 50 15.88 6.91 -10.04
C THR A 50 15.69 6.44 -8.60
N GLY A 51 14.59 5.74 -8.31
CA GLY A 51 14.33 5.20 -6.97
C GLY A 51 15.36 4.15 -6.54
N GLU A 52 15.73 3.25 -7.45
CA GLU A 52 16.75 2.23 -7.19
C GLU A 52 18.12 2.85 -6.95
N SER A 53 18.55 3.80 -7.80
CA SER A 53 19.84 4.48 -7.63
C SER A 53 19.95 5.20 -6.29
N ILE A 54 18.94 6.00 -5.93
CA ILE A 54 18.95 6.77 -4.67
C ILE A 54 18.95 5.83 -3.46
N PHE A 55 18.16 4.75 -3.50
CA PHE A 55 18.11 3.81 -2.39
C PHE A 55 19.43 3.06 -2.22
N LYS A 56 20.07 2.67 -3.33
CA LYS A 56 21.38 2.02 -3.31
C LYS A 56 22.46 2.94 -2.74
N ASP A 57 22.50 4.20 -3.14
CA ASP A 57 23.44 5.19 -2.57
C ASP A 57 23.27 5.32 -1.04
N ALA A 58 22.03 5.28 -0.55
CA ALA A 58 21.74 5.32 0.88
C ALA A 58 22.19 4.05 1.63
N LEU A 59 22.10 2.87 1.00
CA LEU A 59 22.63 1.62 1.55
C LEU A 59 24.16 1.65 1.62
N GLU A 60 24.83 2.11 0.56
CA GLU A 60 26.29 2.24 0.52
C GLU A 60 26.80 3.26 1.55
N ALA A 61 26.03 4.30 1.82
CA ALA A 61 26.29 5.27 2.89
C ALA A 61 26.01 4.73 4.31
N GLY A 62 25.50 3.51 4.45
CA GLY A 62 25.21 2.87 5.75
C GLY A 62 24.00 3.46 6.47
N LEU A 63 23.07 4.09 5.74
CA LEU A 63 21.89 4.74 6.34
C LEU A 63 20.74 3.76 6.63
N PHE A 64 20.73 2.60 5.97
CA PHE A 64 19.69 1.60 6.12
C PHE A 64 20.28 0.19 6.29
N GLU A 65 19.56 -0.63 7.05
CA GLU A 65 19.71 -2.08 7.03
C GLU A 65 18.58 -2.71 6.20
N THR A 66 18.89 -3.78 5.47
CA THR A 66 17.93 -4.46 4.59
C THR A 66 17.95 -5.95 4.76
N LYS A 67 16.79 -6.58 4.53
CA LYS A 67 16.64 -8.03 4.39
C LYS A 67 15.75 -8.34 3.18
N PRO A 68 16.01 -9.43 2.45
CA PRO A 68 15.08 -9.92 1.43
C PRO A 68 13.70 -10.18 2.03
N ILE A 69 12.63 -9.76 1.35
CA ILE A 69 11.26 -9.84 1.89
C ILE A 69 10.79 -11.30 2.04
N GLU A 70 11.38 -12.23 1.28
CA GLU A 70 11.12 -13.66 1.32
C GLU A 70 11.52 -14.29 2.66
N GLU A 71 12.49 -13.69 3.34
CA GLU A 71 13.00 -14.12 4.66
C GLU A 71 12.21 -13.50 5.82
N VAL A 72 11.33 -12.53 5.55
CA VAL A 72 10.59 -11.78 6.56
C VAL A 72 9.16 -12.32 6.69
N LYS A 73 8.64 -12.35 7.92
CA LYS A 73 7.24 -12.67 8.22
C LYS A 73 6.50 -11.43 8.74
N PRO A 74 5.23 -11.21 8.37
CA PRO A 74 4.36 -12.09 7.57
C PRO A 74 4.69 -12.12 6.07
N GLY A 75 5.55 -11.20 5.59
CA GLY A 75 6.08 -11.20 4.23
C GLY A 75 5.07 -10.72 3.18
N LEU A 76 5.43 -10.91 1.92
CA LEU A 76 4.74 -10.33 0.77
C LEU A 76 3.27 -10.79 0.62
N GLY A 77 2.96 -12.04 0.97
CA GLY A 77 1.61 -12.60 0.81
C GLY A 77 0.51 -11.87 1.60
N MET A 78 0.85 -11.31 2.78
CA MET A 78 -0.11 -10.48 3.52
C MET A 78 -0.39 -9.16 2.80
N LEU A 79 0.64 -8.56 2.21
CA LEU A 79 0.55 -7.32 1.47
C LEU A 79 -0.26 -7.50 0.17
N GLU A 80 -0.01 -8.56 -0.58
CA GLU A 80 -0.77 -8.93 -1.78
C GLU A 80 -2.26 -9.09 -1.47
N LYS A 81 -2.58 -9.81 -0.39
CA LYS A 81 -3.98 -10.01 0.04
C LYS A 81 -4.69 -8.67 0.30
N LEU A 82 -4.06 -7.75 1.02
CA LEU A 82 -4.67 -6.46 1.33
C LEU A 82 -4.76 -5.55 0.10
N ALA A 83 -3.77 -5.59 -0.78
CA ALA A 83 -3.78 -4.88 -2.06
C ALA A 83 -4.96 -5.32 -2.92
N SER A 84 -5.14 -6.64 -3.10
CA SER A 84 -6.26 -7.21 -3.87
C SER A 84 -7.61 -6.83 -3.26
N GLN A 85 -7.76 -6.92 -1.93
CA GLN A 85 -9.00 -6.51 -1.26
C GLN A 85 -9.34 -5.03 -1.47
N LYS A 86 -8.34 -4.15 -1.55
CA LYS A 86 -8.57 -2.73 -1.86
C LYS A 86 -9.06 -2.57 -3.31
N LYS A 87 -8.40 -3.23 -4.25
CA LYS A 87 -8.77 -3.21 -5.69
C LYS A 87 -10.19 -3.71 -5.91
N GLU A 88 -10.55 -4.88 -5.38
CA GLU A 88 -11.89 -5.47 -5.50
C GLU A 88 -12.99 -4.55 -4.96
N LYS A 89 -12.77 -3.93 -3.79
CA LYS A 89 -13.73 -2.98 -3.19
C LYS A 89 -13.89 -1.71 -4.03
N ALA A 90 -12.77 -1.21 -4.57
CA ALA A 90 -12.78 -0.03 -5.43
C ALA A 90 -13.52 -0.29 -6.74
N GLU A 91 -13.26 -1.42 -7.39
CA GLU A 91 -13.94 -1.85 -8.62
C GLU A 91 -15.45 -1.96 -8.42
N LYS A 92 -15.89 -2.57 -7.31
CA LYS A 92 -17.31 -2.63 -6.96
C LYS A 92 -17.93 -1.23 -6.84
N THR A 93 -17.27 -0.31 -6.14
CA THR A 93 -17.79 1.05 -5.96
C THR A 93 -17.79 1.84 -7.28
N VAL A 94 -16.78 1.65 -8.13
CA VAL A 94 -16.71 2.24 -9.48
C VAL A 94 -17.88 1.73 -10.34
N ALA A 95 -18.18 0.44 -10.31
CA ALA A 95 -19.31 -0.15 -11.04
C ALA A 95 -20.65 0.44 -10.56
N GLU A 96 -20.89 0.47 -9.25
CA GLU A 96 -22.11 1.05 -8.65
C GLU A 96 -22.29 2.53 -9.07
N ARG A 97 -21.22 3.33 -9.08
CA ARG A 97 -21.28 4.73 -9.54
C ARG A 97 -21.62 4.86 -11.02
N LYS A 98 -21.07 3.98 -11.86
CA LYS A 98 -21.36 3.95 -13.31
C LYS A 98 -22.85 3.60 -13.53
N GLU A 99 -23.38 2.63 -12.80
CA GLU A 99 -24.82 2.28 -12.84
C GLU A 99 -25.72 3.45 -12.40
N MET A 100 -25.29 4.24 -11.41
CA MET A 100 -25.98 5.45 -10.96
C MET A 100 -25.85 6.64 -11.93
N GLY A 101 -25.08 6.53 -13.01
CA GLY A 101 -24.83 7.61 -13.97
C GLY A 101 -23.91 8.72 -13.42
N LEU A 102 -23.12 8.44 -12.39
CA LEU A 102 -22.20 9.42 -11.81
C LEU A 102 -20.89 9.49 -12.61
N PRO A 103 -20.32 10.70 -12.81
CA PRO A 103 -19.01 10.83 -13.43
C PRO A 103 -17.95 10.12 -12.58
N THR A 104 -17.18 9.23 -13.23
CA THR A 104 -16.19 8.38 -12.58
C THR A 104 -14.93 8.36 -13.44
N PRO A 105 -13.77 8.78 -12.91
CA PRO A 105 -12.53 8.94 -13.69
C PRO A 105 -11.79 7.63 -13.96
N TYR A 106 -12.32 6.51 -13.46
CA TYR A 106 -11.82 5.14 -13.63
C TYR A 106 -12.84 4.31 -14.42
#